data_AF-A0A9W9JVT7-F1
#
_entry.id   AF-A0A9W9JVT7-F1
#
_cell.length_a   1.000
_cell.length_b   1.000
_cell.length_c   1.000
_cell.angle_alpha   90.00
_cell.angle_beta   90.00
_cell.angle_gamma   90.00
#
_symmetry.space_group_name_H-M   'P 1'
#
loop_
_entity.id
_entity.type
_entity.pdbx_description
1 polymer ?
#
loop_
_entity_poly.entity_id
_entity_poly.type
_entity_poly.pdbx_seq_one_letter_code
_entity_poly.pdbx_strand_id
1 'polypeptide(L)'
;MKTLLDAKDPKYFLKNLRAPLTVITYLNHFTIQDHMVEALNTVRVEFGRAETWWVNAGNALVQIERRWDQWIRDSLDYDVRRVRTFIQKWGNEILKYWAVRTGPEALQVNEIVRSLMSQAQTATINLNGLT
;
A
#
# COMPACT_ATOMS: atom_id res chain seq x y z
N MET A 1 -8.99 -10.37 -22.77
CA MET A 1 -8.38 -9.96 -21.49
C MET A 1 -7.64 -11.17 -20.92
N LYS A 2 -6.31 -11.27 -21.09
CA LYS A 2 -5.53 -12.25 -20.32
C LYS A 2 -5.86 -11.97 -18.86
N THR A 3 -6.42 -12.94 -18.14
CA THR A 3 -6.64 -12.81 -16.70
C THR A 3 -5.32 -12.35 -16.10
N LEU A 4 -5.30 -11.20 -15.42
CA LEU A 4 -4.09 -10.57 -14.83
C LEU A 4 -3.27 -11.54 -13.96
N LEU A 5 -3.88 -12.68 -13.63
CA LEU A 5 -3.42 -13.74 -12.79
C LEU A 5 -3.90 -15.07 -13.42
N ASP A 6 -3.02 -15.76 -14.14
CA ASP A 6 -3.32 -17.10 -14.66
C ASP A 6 -3.15 -18.12 -13.53
N ALA A 7 -4.27 -18.61 -13.00
CA ALA A 7 -4.30 -19.60 -11.92
C ALA A 7 -3.66 -20.95 -12.33
N LYS A 8 -3.42 -21.18 -13.62
CA LYS A 8 -2.75 -22.37 -14.14
C LYS A 8 -1.23 -22.31 -13.96
N ASP A 9 -0.64 -21.11 -13.88
CA ASP A 9 0.77 -20.91 -13.54
C ASP A 9 0.87 -20.37 -12.10
N PRO A 10 1.05 -21.26 -11.10
CA PRO A 10 1.10 -20.83 -9.71
C PRO A 10 2.27 -19.91 -9.42
N LYS A 11 3.41 -20.07 -10.10
CA LYS A 11 4.59 -19.20 -9.88
C LYS A 11 4.31 -17.77 -10.34
N TYR A 12 3.75 -17.62 -11.54
CA TYR A 12 3.35 -16.33 -12.06
C TYR A 12 2.31 -15.66 -11.15
N PHE A 13 1.29 -16.40 -10.74
CA PHE A 13 0.24 -15.91 -9.85
C PHE A 13 0.81 -15.43 -8.50
N LEU A 14 1.58 -16.28 -7.82
CA LEU A 14 2.13 -15.98 -6.49
C LEU A 14 3.05 -14.76 -6.51
N LYS A 15 3.86 -14.60 -7.56
CA LYS A 15 4.72 -13.42 -7.75
C LYS A 15 3.88 -12.14 -7.83
N ASN A 16 2.82 -12.15 -8.64
CA ASN A 16 1.95 -10.99 -8.81
C ASN A 16 1.11 -10.69 -7.57
N LEU A 17 0.68 -11.71 -6.81
CA LEU A 17 -0.01 -11.52 -5.55
C LEU A 17 0.91 -10.90 -4.48
N ARG A 18 2.20 -11.29 -4.48
CA ARG A 18 3.20 -10.78 -3.54
C ARG A 18 3.67 -9.36 -3.84
N ALA A 19 3.75 -8.98 -5.12
CA ALA A 19 4.38 -7.73 -5.53
C ALA A 19 3.83 -6.47 -4.80
N PRO A 20 2.51 -6.29 -4.61
CA PRO A 20 1.99 -5.14 -3.86
C PRO A 20 2.43 -5.11 -2.38
N LEU A 21 2.56 -6.28 -1.72
CA LEU A 21 3.10 -6.34 -0.34
C LEU A 21 4.56 -5.92 -0.31
N THR A 22 5.35 -6.34 -1.31
CA THR A 22 6.76 -5.94 -1.41
C THR A 22 6.90 -4.43 -1.53
N VAL A 23 5.98 -3.75 -2.22
CA VAL A 23 5.96 -2.28 -2.25
C VAL A 23 5.72 -1.69 -0.87
N ILE A 24 4.75 -2.19 -0.11
CA ILE A 24 4.50 -1.73 1.27
C ILE A 24 5.73 -1.99 2.16
N THR A 25 6.33 -3.19 2.06
CA THR A 25 7.56 -3.52 2.80
C THR A 25 8.71 -2.59 2.42
N TYR A 26 8.86 -2.26 1.14
CA TYR A 26 9.88 -1.32 0.66
C TYR A 26 9.67 0.08 1.24
N LEU A 27 8.44 0.59 1.24
CA LEU A 27 8.11 1.89 1.84
C LEU A 27 8.37 1.94 3.36
N ASN A 28 8.36 0.79 4.03
CA ASN A 28 8.68 0.66 5.45
C ASN A 28 10.16 0.38 5.74
N HIS A 29 10.99 0.19 4.71
CA HIS A 29 12.43 0.01 4.91
C HIS A 29 13.00 1.29 5.54
N PHE A 30 13.78 1.19 6.61
CA PHE A 30 14.22 2.33 7.42
C PHE A 30 14.71 3.53 6.59
N THR A 31 15.62 3.31 5.64
CA THR A 31 16.12 4.37 4.74
C THR A 31 15.04 4.99 3.85
N ILE A 32 14.15 4.16 3.30
CA ILE A 32 13.13 4.60 2.35
C ILE A 32 12.01 5.34 3.08
N GLN A 33 11.64 4.84 4.27
CA GLN A 33 10.63 5.44 5.10
C GLN A 33 11.04 6.84 5.55
N ASP A 34 12.30 7.00 5.99
CA ASP A 34 12.86 8.30 6.35
C ASP A 34 12.81 9.29 5.17
N HIS A 35 13.28 8.88 3.98
CA HIS A 35 13.23 9.74 2.79
C HIS A 35 11.82 10.09 2.33
N MET A 36 10.89 9.13 2.40
CA MET A 36 9.49 9.37 2.08
C MET A 36 8.91 10.43 3.03
N VAL A 37 9.12 10.28 4.34
CA VAL A 37 8.63 11.22 5.34
C VAL A 37 9.26 12.60 5.19
N GLU A 38 10.58 12.67 4.94
CA GLU A 38 11.28 13.92 4.67
C GLU A 38 10.70 14.66 3.46
N ALA A 39 10.43 13.95 2.37
CA ALA A 39 9.83 14.53 1.18
C ALA A 39 8.41 15.07 1.46
N LEU A 40 7.60 14.32 2.21
CA LEU A 40 6.25 14.75 2.59
C LEU A 40 6.26 15.96 3.51
N ASN A 41 7.18 16.01 4.47
CA ASN A 41 7.36 17.16 5.36
C ASN A 41 7.90 18.38 4.60
N THR A 42 8.75 18.19 3.59
CA THR A 42 9.24 19.28 2.73
C THR A 42 8.08 19.95 2.00
N VAL A 43 7.18 19.16 1.40
CA VAL A 43 5.97 19.70 0.74
C VAL A 43 5.10 20.47 1.73
N ARG A 44 4.91 19.92 2.94
CA ARG A 44 4.18 20.59 4.02
C ARG A 44 4.76 21.97 4.34
N VAL A 45 6.09 22.05 4.51
CA VAL A 45 6.79 23.31 4.81
C VAL A 45 6.59 24.34 3.68
N GLU A 46 6.69 23.93 2.42
CA GLU A 46 6.45 24.85 1.30
C GLU A 46 4.99 25.32 1.23
N PHE A 47 4.03 24.46 1.58
CA PHE A 47 2.64 24.87 1.73
C PHE A 47 2.45 25.91 2.84
N GLY A 48 3.10 25.74 4.00
CA GLY A 48 3.07 26.74 5.08
C GLY A 48 3.66 28.09 4.65
N ARG A 49 4.74 28.09 3.86
CA ARG A 49 5.31 29.32 3.28
C ARG A 49 4.35 29.99 2.30
N ALA A 50 3.72 29.21 1.42
CA ALA A 50 2.75 29.71 0.47
C ALA A 50 1.51 30.32 1.16
N GLU A 51 1.00 29.67 2.22
CA GLU A 51 -0.10 30.21 3.02
C GLU A 51 0.30 31.48 3.78
N THR A 52 1.50 31.52 4.35
CA THR A 52 2.01 32.74 5.00
C THR A 52 2.03 33.92 4.01
N TRP A 53 2.53 33.69 2.79
CA TRP A 53 2.53 34.71 1.75
C TRP A 53 1.10 35.13 1.36
N TRP A 54 0.20 34.16 1.20
CA TRP A 54 -1.21 34.40 0.87
C TRP A 54 -1.93 35.27 1.90
N VAL A 55 -1.75 34.97 3.18
CA VAL A 55 -2.33 35.74 4.29
C VAL A 55 -1.73 37.14 4.38
N ASN A 56 -0.41 37.26 4.20
CA ASN A 56 0.26 38.57 4.19
C ASN A 56 -0.21 39.48 3.04
N ALA A 57 -0.73 38.90 1.95
CA ALA A 57 -1.39 39.63 0.87
C ALA A 57 -2.83 40.08 1.20
N GLY A 58 -3.31 39.85 2.42
CA GLY A 58 -4.63 40.27 2.91
C GLY A 58 -5.74 39.23 2.71
N ASN A 59 -5.41 38.00 2.31
CA ASN A 59 -6.39 36.94 2.11
C ASN A 59 -6.66 36.13 3.38
N ALA A 60 -7.76 35.36 3.38
CA ALA A 60 -8.13 34.50 4.50
C ALA A 60 -7.23 33.25 4.62
N LEU A 61 -7.04 32.78 5.86
CA LEU A 61 -6.34 31.54 6.20
C LEU A 61 -7.08 30.30 5.68
N VAL A 62 -6.37 29.36 5.04
CA VAL A 62 -6.94 28.16 4.40
C VAL A 62 -6.59 26.84 5.11
N GLN A 63 -5.63 26.87 6.04
CA GLN A 63 -5.07 25.75 6.80
C GLN A 63 -4.50 24.66 5.90
N ILE A 64 -3.67 25.05 4.92
CA ILE A 64 -3.20 24.14 3.86
C ILE A 64 -2.30 23.01 4.41
N GLU A 65 -1.47 23.28 5.41
CA GLU A 65 -0.62 22.26 6.05
C GLU A 65 -1.49 21.15 6.67
N ARG A 66 -2.51 21.52 7.43
CA ARG A 66 -3.45 20.55 8.02
C ARG A 66 -4.19 19.73 6.97
N ARG A 67 -4.58 20.35 5.85
CA ARG A 67 -5.24 19.64 4.74
C ARG A 67 -4.29 18.66 4.07
N TRP A 68 -3.03 19.03 3.91
CA TRP A 68 -1.98 18.15 3.41
C TRP A 68 -1.77 16.95 4.32
N ASP A 69 -1.63 17.18 5.63
CA ASP A 69 -1.41 16.11 6.62
C ASP A 69 -2.55 15.10 6.62
N GLN A 70 -3.80 15.57 6.50
CA GLN A 70 -4.96 14.70 6.38
C GLN A 70 -4.94 13.94 5.05
N TRP A 71 -4.75 14.65 3.93
CA TRP A 71 -4.80 14.07 2.60
C TRP A 71 -3.77 12.96 2.42
N ILE A 72 -2.52 13.17 2.87
CA ILE A 72 -1.48 12.15 2.67
C ILE A 72 -1.73 10.90 3.51
N ARG A 73 -2.21 11.06 4.76
CA ARG A 73 -2.58 9.92 5.62
C ARG A 73 -3.72 9.13 5.01
N ASP A 74 -4.76 9.82 4.53
CA ASP A 74 -5.91 9.21 3.88
C ASP A 74 -5.52 8.52 2.56
N SER A 75 -4.65 9.13 1.76
CA SER A 75 -4.17 8.57 0.48
C SER A 75 -3.37 7.29 0.69
N LEU A 76 -2.42 7.29 1.63
CA LEU A 76 -1.58 6.11 1.89
C LEU A 76 -2.38 4.97 2.51
N ASP A 77 -3.32 5.27 3.42
CA ASP A 77 -4.22 4.27 3.97
C ASP A 77 -5.20 3.72 2.91
N TYR A 78 -5.67 4.57 1.99
CA TYR A 78 -6.47 4.14 0.84
C TYR A 78 -5.69 3.16 -0.06
N ASP A 79 -4.43 3.43 -0.35
CA ASP A 79 -3.59 2.52 -1.15
C ASP A 79 -3.34 1.18 -0.45
N VAL A 80 -3.07 1.21 0.87
CA VAL A 80 -2.98 -0.01 1.68
C VAL A 80 -4.29 -0.82 1.63
N ARG A 81 -5.45 -0.15 1.74
CA ARG A 81 -6.76 -0.79 1.62
C ARG A 81 -6.95 -1.45 0.25
N ARG A 82 -6.53 -0.80 -0.84
CA ARG A 82 -6.57 -1.39 -2.19
C ARG A 82 -5.69 -2.63 -2.31
N VAL A 83 -4.49 -2.60 -1.73
CA VAL A 83 -3.59 -3.78 -1.69
C VAL A 83 -4.26 -4.93 -0.93
N ARG A 84 -4.83 -4.67 0.25
CA ARG A 84 -5.59 -5.65 1.03
C ARG A 84 -6.72 -6.28 0.22
N THR A 85 -7.57 -5.44 -0.39
CA THR A 85 -8.70 -5.91 -1.20
C THR A 85 -8.23 -6.73 -2.40
N PHE A 86 -7.18 -6.29 -3.09
CA PHE A 86 -6.60 -7.02 -4.22
C PHE A 86 -6.15 -8.43 -3.80
N ILE A 87 -5.34 -8.52 -2.73
CA ILE A 87 -4.78 -9.79 -2.27
C ILE A 87 -5.86 -10.71 -1.73
N GLN A 88 -6.82 -10.19 -0.97
CA GLN A 88 -7.94 -11.00 -0.47
C GLN A 88 -8.79 -11.53 -1.62
N LYS A 89 -9.16 -10.67 -2.58
CA LYS A 89 -9.97 -11.07 -3.74
C LYS A 89 -9.29 -12.20 -4.50
N TRP A 90 -8.05 -11.99 -4.93
CA TRP A 90 -7.36 -12.95 -5.79
C TRP A 90 -6.84 -14.16 -5.02
N GLY A 91 -6.47 -13.99 -3.75
CA GLY A 91 -6.15 -15.09 -2.84
C GLY A 91 -7.34 -16.04 -2.65
N ASN A 92 -8.55 -15.52 -2.51
CA ASN A 92 -9.75 -16.37 -2.45
C ASN A 92 -9.99 -17.12 -3.76
N GLU A 93 -9.80 -16.49 -4.92
CA GLU A 93 -10.00 -17.14 -6.22
C GLU A 93 -9.00 -18.27 -6.46
N ILE A 94 -7.72 -18.08 -6.11
CA ILE A 94 -6.72 -19.14 -6.27
C ILE A 94 -6.93 -20.29 -5.28
N LEU A 95 -7.36 -20.00 -4.04
CA LEU A 95 -7.69 -21.03 -3.07
C LEU A 95 -8.86 -21.88 -3.57
N LYS A 96 -9.91 -21.28 -4.13
CA LYS A 96 -11.01 -22.04 -4.74
C LYS A 96 -10.53 -22.93 -5.89
N TYR A 97 -9.64 -22.41 -6.74
CA TYR A 97 -9.13 -23.15 -7.91
C TYR A 97 -8.20 -24.32 -7.51
N TRP A 98 -7.36 -24.14 -6.51
CA TRP A 98 -6.37 -25.13 -6.07
C TRP A 98 -6.84 -26.03 -4.92
N ALA A 99 -7.94 -25.72 -4.22
CA ALA A 99 -8.45 -26.51 -3.09
C ALA A 99 -8.86 -27.93 -3.48
N VAL A 100 -9.32 -28.14 -4.72
CA VAL A 100 -9.76 -29.46 -5.22
C VAL A 100 -8.60 -30.34 -5.69
N ARG A 101 -7.38 -29.80 -5.77
CA ARG A 101 -6.20 -30.52 -6.25
C ARG A 101 -5.51 -31.23 -5.09
N THR A 102 -5.18 -32.50 -5.28
CA THR A 102 -4.47 -33.32 -4.31
C THR A 102 -3.01 -33.49 -4.78
N GLY A 103 -2.06 -32.93 -4.02
CA GLY A 103 -0.63 -33.04 -4.33
C GLY A 103 0.24 -32.04 -3.56
N PRO A 104 1.56 -32.29 -3.41
CA PRO A 104 2.46 -31.42 -2.64
C PRO A 104 2.50 -29.97 -3.14
N GLU A 105 2.45 -29.76 -4.46
CA GLU A 105 2.40 -28.42 -5.04
C GLU A 105 1.13 -27.65 -4.66
N ALA A 106 -0.03 -28.32 -4.66
CA ALA A 106 -1.29 -27.69 -4.27
C ALA A 106 -1.29 -27.26 -2.79
N LEU A 107 -0.69 -28.08 -1.92
CA LEU A 107 -0.49 -27.73 -0.50
C LEU A 107 0.38 -26.48 -0.35
N GLN A 108 1.53 -26.44 -1.04
CA GLN A 108 2.45 -25.31 -1.00
C GLN A 108 1.80 -24.02 -1.53
N VAL A 109 1.09 -24.09 -2.65
CA VAL A 109 0.37 -22.93 -3.21
C VAL A 109 -0.65 -22.40 -2.21
N ASN A 110 -1.48 -23.27 -1.65
CA ASN A 110 -2.51 -22.86 -0.68
C ASN A 110 -1.90 -22.25 0.59
N GLU A 111 -0.79 -22.80 1.10
CA GLU A 111 -0.08 -22.26 2.25
C GLU A 111 0.50 -20.86 1.98
N ILE A 112 1.19 -20.68 0.86
CA ILE A 112 1.76 -19.39 0.46
C ILE A 112 0.66 -18.35 0.32
N VAL A 113 -0.46 -18.69 -0.33
CA VAL A 113 -1.58 -17.76 -0.52
C VAL A 113 -2.17 -17.33 0.82
N ARG A 114 -2.41 -18.27 1.75
CA ARG A 114 -2.91 -17.93 3.09
C ARG A 114 -1.94 -17.03 3.85
N SER A 115 -0.64 -17.28 3.74
CA SER A 115 0.40 -16.43 4.32
C SER A 115 0.37 -15.01 3.74
N LEU A 116 0.27 -14.86 2.41
CA LEU A 116 0.18 -13.56 1.76
C LEU A 116 -1.11 -12.82 2.15
N MET A 117 -2.24 -13.51 2.26
CA MET A 117 -3.50 -12.92 2.73
C MET A 117 -3.41 -12.44 4.18
N SER A 118 -2.77 -13.22 5.06
CA SER A 118 -2.52 -12.84 6.46
C SER A 118 -1.61 -11.60 6.56
N GLN A 119 -0.50 -11.58 5.82
CA GLN A 119 0.40 -10.42 5.74
C GLN A 119 -0.32 -9.17 5.23
N ALA A 120 -1.21 -9.32 4.24
CA ALA A 120 -1.98 -8.19 3.74
C ALA A 120 -2.89 -7.58 4.80
N GLN A 121 -3.56 -8.40 5.61
CA GLN A 121 -4.47 -7.92 6.66
C GLN A 121 -3.79 -6.97 7.65
N THR A 122 -2.52 -7.24 7.98
CA THR A 122 -1.74 -6.43 8.93
C THR A 122 -0.84 -5.40 8.26
N ALA A 123 -0.72 -5.41 6.93
CA ALA A 123 0.14 -4.49 6.18
C ALA A 123 -0.30 -3.04 6.40
N THR A 124 0.62 -2.18 6.83
CA THR A 124 0.43 -0.74 7.00
C THR A 124 1.68 -0.02 6.48
N ILE A 125 1.55 1.26 6.10
CA ILE A 125 2.71 2.10 5.82
C ILE A 125 3.07 2.86 7.10
N ASN A 126 4.34 2.81 7.48
CA ASN A 126 4.87 3.49 8.65
C ASN A 126 5.02 4.99 8.35
N LEU A 127 4.31 5.81 9.11
CA LEU A 127 4.30 7.28 8.99
C LEU A 127 4.96 7.96 10.19
N ASN A 128 5.79 7.25 10.95
CA ASN A 128 6.55 7.85 12.04
C ASN A 128 7.43 8.98 11.50
N GLY A 129 7.39 10.13 12.17
CA GLY A 129 8.10 11.35 11.74
C GLY A 129 7.30 12.25 10.79
N LEU A 130 6.11 11.83 10.32
CA LEU A 130 5.21 12.73 9.60
C LEU A 130 4.59 13.72 10.60
N THR A 131 4.94 14.99 10.45
CA THR A 131 4.52 16.13 11.30
C THR A 131 3.45 16.96 10.65
#